data_AF-A0A2N9FT67-F1
#
_entry.id   AF-A0A2N9FT67-F1
#
_cell.length_a   1.000
_cell.length_b   1.000
_cell.length_c   1.000
_cell.angle_alpha   90.00
_cell.angle_beta   90.00
_cell.angle_gamma   90.00
#
_symmetry.space_group_name_H-M   'P 1'
#
loop_
_entity.id
_entity.type
_entity.pdbx_description
1 polymer ?
#
loop_
_entity_poly.entity_id
_entity_poly.type
_entity_poly.pdbx_seq_one_letter_code
_entity_poly.pdbx_strand_id
1 'polypeptide(L)'
;MSLISYRDLVGVAYTEEEVKAMAAEIEVVDGPNDEGEMFTRPGKLSDRFPQPYANEQAARFANGGAYPPDLSLVTKARHNGQNYVFALLTGYRDPPAGVAIREGLHYNPYFPGGAIAMPKMLNDGAVEYEDGVPATEAQMGKDVVSFLSWAAEPEMEERKLVCASKSCFQIMEIIGTQ
;
A
#
# COMPACT_ATOMS: atom_id res chain seq x y z
N MET A 1 2.28 0.59 6.52
CA MET A 1 0.97 -0.08 6.40
C MET A 1 0.58 -0.63 7.75
N SER A 2 0.30 0.25 8.71
CA SER A 2 0.07 -0.17 10.09
C SER A 2 -1.29 -0.79 10.34
N LEU A 3 -2.23 -0.75 9.38
CA LEU A 3 -3.60 -1.25 9.56
C LEU A 3 -3.83 -2.65 9.00
N ILE A 4 -2.86 -3.20 8.24
CA ILE A 4 -2.95 -4.53 7.64
C ILE A 4 -2.18 -5.53 8.49
N SER A 5 -2.81 -6.68 8.76
CA SER A 5 -2.21 -7.83 9.40
C SER A 5 -1.88 -8.92 8.39
N TYR A 6 -0.91 -9.79 8.70
CA TYR A 6 -0.54 -10.90 7.83
C TYR A 6 -1.72 -11.82 7.51
N ARG A 7 -2.59 -12.10 8.50
CA ARG A 7 -3.82 -12.90 8.30
C ARG A 7 -4.73 -12.37 7.20
N ASP A 8 -4.70 -11.07 6.92
CA ASP A 8 -5.60 -10.46 5.93
C ASP A 8 -5.18 -10.86 4.51
N LEU A 9 -3.94 -11.30 4.30
CA LEU A 9 -3.45 -11.82 3.02
C LEU A 9 -3.94 -13.24 2.70
N VAL A 10 -4.34 -14.00 3.73
CA VAL A 10 -4.70 -15.41 3.61
C VAL A 10 -6.00 -15.55 2.83
N GLY A 11 -5.96 -16.32 1.74
CA GLY A 11 -7.13 -16.54 0.87
C GLY A 11 -7.43 -15.37 -0.07
N VAL A 12 -6.62 -14.30 -0.05
CA VAL A 12 -6.69 -13.19 -1.01
C VAL A 12 -5.56 -13.31 -2.02
N ALA A 13 -4.31 -13.30 -1.54
CA ALA A 13 -3.11 -13.34 -2.38
C ALA A 13 -2.24 -14.57 -2.12
N TYR A 14 -2.25 -15.10 -0.88
CA TYR A 14 -1.38 -16.17 -0.45
C TYR A 14 -2.14 -17.23 0.35
N THR A 15 -1.56 -18.43 0.43
CA THR A 15 -2.03 -19.50 1.31
C THR A 15 -1.62 -19.26 2.76
N GLU A 16 -2.29 -19.92 3.72
CA GLU A 16 -1.96 -19.77 5.14
C GLU A 16 -0.50 -20.17 5.45
N GLU A 17 0.01 -21.21 4.79
CA GLU A 17 1.36 -21.70 4.99
C GLU A 17 2.42 -20.69 4.50
N GLU A 18 2.21 -20.10 3.33
CA GLU A 18 3.10 -19.06 2.77
C GLU A 18 3.11 -17.81 3.66
N VAL A 19 1.93 -17.33 4.09
CA VAL A 19 1.85 -16.15 4.96
C VAL A 19 2.49 -16.43 6.31
N LYS A 20 2.36 -17.65 6.84
CA LYS A 20 3.00 -18.04 8.10
C LYS A 20 4.52 -18.07 7.96
N ALA A 21 5.05 -18.50 6.81
CA ALA A 21 6.48 -18.44 6.52
C ALA A 21 6.96 -16.98 6.44
N MET A 22 6.28 -16.13 5.67
CA MET A 22 6.61 -14.70 5.55
C MET A 22 6.53 -13.96 6.90
N ALA A 23 5.54 -14.28 7.74
CA ALA A 23 5.44 -13.69 9.07
C ALA A 23 6.55 -14.18 10.01
N ALA A 24 7.02 -15.42 9.84
CA ALA A 24 8.10 -15.95 10.69
C ALA A 24 9.47 -15.34 10.38
N GLU A 25 9.66 -14.78 9.18
CA GLU A 25 10.90 -14.08 8.79
C GLU A 25 11.12 -12.77 9.54
N ILE A 26 10.04 -12.16 10.05
CA ILE A 26 10.12 -10.91 10.80
C ILE A 26 10.25 -11.17 12.30
N GLU A 27 11.09 -10.36 12.95
CA GLU A 27 11.17 -10.32 14.40
C GLU A 27 10.20 -9.28 14.96
N VAL A 28 9.34 -9.71 15.88
CA VAL A 28 8.37 -8.87 16.56
C VAL A 28 8.71 -8.82 18.04
N VAL A 29 8.81 -7.62 18.59
CA VAL A 29 8.98 -7.41 20.03
C VAL A 29 7.63 -7.69 20.73
N ASP A 30 7.64 -8.57 21.71
CA ASP A 30 6.50 -8.98 22.52
C ASP A 30 6.88 -8.95 24.03
N GLY A 31 5.89 -9.03 24.92
CA GLY A 31 6.12 -9.06 26.37
C GLY A 31 5.32 -8.02 27.18
N PRO A 32 5.61 -7.90 28.48
CA PRO A 32 6.77 -8.48 29.21
C PRO A 32 6.63 -9.97 29.55
N ASN A 33 7.77 -10.67 29.67
CA ASN A 33 7.86 -12.05 30.18
C ASN A 33 7.74 -12.10 31.72
N ASP A 34 7.88 -13.29 32.31
CA ASP A 34 7.80 -13.51 33.77
C ASP A 34 8.89 -12.75 34.57
N GLU A 35 9.95 -12.28 33.90
CA GLU A 35 11.02 -11.48 34.49
C GLU A 35 10.81 -9.97 34.28
N GLY A 36 9.73 -9.56 33.61
CA GLY A 36 9.43 -8.16 33.31
C GLY A 36 10.13 -7.62 32.07
N GLU A 37 10.83 -8.46 31.30
CA GLU A 37 11.61 -8.09 30.13
C GLU A 37 10.82 -8.28 28.84
N MET A 38 11.00 -7.35 27.89
CA MET A 38 10.48 -7.51 26.52
C MET A 38 11.40 -8.47 25.76
N PHE A 39 10.82 -9.37 24.99
CA PHE A 39 11.57 -10.35 24.20
C PHE A 39 11.18 -10.26 22.72
N THR A 40 12.06 -10.74 21.84
CA THR A 40 11.74 -10.86 20.41
C THR A 40 11.25 -12.28 20.12
N ARG A 41 10.24 -12.37 19.26
CA ARG A 41 9.75 -13.65 18.73
C ARG A 41 9.56 -13.57 17.22
N PRO A 42 9.56 -14.71 16.52
CA PRO A 42 9.10 -14.75 15.15
C PRO A 42 7.65 -14.24 15.07
N GLY A 43 7.36 -13.52 14.00
CA GLY A 43 6.02 -13.02 13.72
C GLY A 43 5.01 -14.15 13.53
N LYS A 44 3.75 -13.81 13.78
CA LYS A 44 2.58 -14.68 13.65
C LYS A 44 1.59 -14.03 12.69
N LEU A 45 0.62 -14.81 12.20
CA LEU A 45 -0.43 -14.31 11.30
C LEU A 45 -1.23 -13.12 11.88
N SER A 46 -1.39 -13.06 13.20
CA SER A 46 -2.09 -11.95 13.88
C SER A 46 -1.30 -10.65 13.88
N ASP A 47 0.01 -10.69 13.69
CA ASP A 47 0.85 -9.51 13.75
C ASP A 47 0.58 -8.59 12.56
N ARG A 48 0.79 -7.29 12.79
CA ARG A 48 0.68 -6.25 11.76
C ARG A 48 1.98 -6.17 10.97
N PHE A 49 1.92 -5.56 9.80
CA PHE A 49 3.14 -5.27 9.07
C PHE A 49 4.10 -4.39 9.89
N PRO A 50 5.41 -4.71 9.87
CA PRO A 50 6.40 -3.99 10.65
C PRO A 50 6.47 -2.52 10.21
N GLN A 51 6.69 -1.64 11.17
CA GLN A 51 6.92 -0.22 10.87
C GLN A 51 8.38 -0.03 10.46
N PRO A 52 8.67 0.70 9.37
CA PRO A 52 10.04 0.93 8.91
C PRO A 52 10.84 1.86 9.85
N TYR A 53 10.14 2.64 10.69
CA TYR A 53 10.74 3.58 11.63
C TYR A 53 10.06 3.44 12.98
N ALA A 54 10.83 3.63 14.06
CA ALA A 54 10.31 3.55 15.43
C ALA A 54 9.31 4.67 15.77
N ASN A 55 9.47 5.86 15.16
CA ASN A 55 8.60 7.01 15.39
C ASN A 55 8.67 8.02 14.22
N GLU A 56 7.78 9.01 14.24
CA GLU A 56 7.70 10.07 13.22
C GLU A 56 9.00 10.89 13.12
N GLN A 57 9.67 11.17 14.25
CA GLN A 57 10.90 11.96 14.27
C GLN A 57 12.05 11.24 13.56
N ALA A 58 12.20 9.93 13.79
CA ALA A 58 13.15 9.08 13.10
C ALA A 58 12.86 9.01 11.60
N ALA A 59 11.57 8.87 11.23
CA ALA A 59 11.15 8.87 9.83
C ALA A 59 11.49 10.20 9.12
N ARG A 60 11.22 11.34 9.77
CA ARG A 60 11.57 12.67 9.24
C ARG A 60 13.07 12.85 9.12
N PHE A 61 13.84 12.44 10.12
CA PHE A 61 15.29 12.54 10.09
C PHE A 61 15.89 11.73 8.92
N ALA A 62 15.42 10.51 8.71
CA ALA A 62 15.89 9.64 7.62
C ALA A 62 15.52 10.16 6.22
N ASN A 63 14.43 10.94 6.09
CA ASN A 63 13.91 11.42 4.82
C ASN A 63 14.05 12.95 4.63
N GLY A 64 15.07 13.57 5.25
CA GLY A 64 15.36 15.00 5.03
C GLY A 64 14.26 15.96 5.49
N GLY A 65 13.54 15.60 6.56
CA GLY A 65 12.43 16.37 7.15
C GLY A 65 11.03 15.97 6.66
N ALA A 66 10.94 15.19 5.59
CA ALA A 66 9.68 14.69 5.07
C ALA A 66 9.19 13.46 5.85
N TYR A 67 7.89 13.37 6.11
CA TYR A 67 7.31 12.19 6.76
C TYR A 67 6.57 11.32 5.73
N PRO A 68 7.03 10.09 5.47
CA PRO A 68 6.29 9.15 4.63
C PRO A 68 4.92 8.84 5.26
N PRO A 69 3.80 9.10 4.56
CA PRO A 69 2.48 8.81 5.09
C PRO A 69 2.25 7.29 5.18
N ASP A 70 1.41 6.86 6.11
CA ASP A 70 0.99 5.47 6.14
C ASP A 70 0.17 5.11 4.89
N LEU A 71 0.55 4.01 4.24
CA LEU A 71 -0.01 3.62 2.94
C LEU A 71 -1.32 2.84 3.05
N SER A 72 -1.74 2.42 4.25
CA SER A 72 -2.90 1.53 4.41
C SER A 72 -4.19 2.09 3.80
N LEU A 73 -4.38 3.42 3.84
CA LEU A 73 -5.57 4.10 3.31
C LEU A 73 -5.24 5.12 2.22
N VAL A 74 -4.05 5.07 1.62
CA VAL A 74 -3.56 6.16 0.74
C VAL A 74 -4.45 6.39 -0.48
N THR A 75 -5.04 5.33 -1.02
CA THR A 75 -5.96 5.37 -2.17
C THR A 75 -7.31 6.01 -1.82
N LYS A 76 -7.71 6.05 -0.54
CA LYS A 76 -8.91 6.78 -0.08
C LYS A 76 -8.58 8.17 0.47
N ALA A 77 -7.37 8.34 1.01
CA ALA A 77 -6.90 9.58 1.62
C ALA A 77 -6.43 10.63 0.59
N ARG A 78 -6.42 10.30 -0.71
CA ARG A 78 -6.03 11.22 -1.79
C ARG A 78 -7.13 11.31 -2.83
N HIS A 79 -7.33 12.51 -3.37
CA HIS A 79 -8.27 12.73 -4.46
C HIS A 79 -7.90 11.88 -5.68
N ASN A 80 -8.90 11.31 -6.34
CA ASN A 80 -8.73 10.40 -7.47
C ASN A 80 -7.96 9.10 -7.15
N GLY A 81 -7.69 8.84 -5.86
CA GLY A 81 -7.25 7.55 -5.31
C GLY A 81 -6.20 6.79 -6.11
N GLN A 82 -6.60 5.62 -6.63
CA GLN A 82 -5.75 4.73 -7.44
C GLN A 82 -5.07 5.46 -8.60
N ASN A 83 -5.81 6.28 -9.34
CA ASN A 83 -5.30 7.01 -10.51
C ASN A 83 -4.21 8.00 -10.10
N TYR A 84 -4.39 8.66 -8.96
CA TYR A 84 -3.40 9.58 -8.41
C TYR A 84 -2.12 8.83 -8.02
N VAL A 85 -2.23 7.71 -7.31
CA VAL A 85 -1.06 6.94 -6.87
C VAL A 85 -0.31 6.35 -8.08
N PHE A 86 -1.01 5.82 -9.07
CA PHE A 86 -0.40 5.32 -10.31
C PHE A 86 0.35 6.41 -11.07
N ALA A 87 -0.30 7.56 -11.28
CA ALA A 87 0.32 8.69 -11.96
C ALA A 87 1.49 9.28 -11.16
N LEU A 88 1.43 9.26 -9.83
CA LEU A 88 2.54 9.68 -8.98
C LEU A 88 3.74 8.75 -9.13
N LEU A 89 3.54 7.44 -9.10
CA LEU A 89 4.62 6.46 -9.20
C LEU A 89 5.31 6.44 -10.57
N THR A 90 4.53 6.58 -11.65
CA THR A 90 5.02 6.50 -13.04
C THR A 90 5.33 7.85 -13.67
N GLY A 91 4.95 8.94 -13.00
CA GLY A 91 4.96 10.30 -13.55
C GLY A 91 6.23 11.10 -13.32
N TYR A 92 7.29 10.49 -12.79
CA TYR A 92 8.58 11.17 -12.57
C TYR A 92 9.18 11.63 -13.90
N ARG A 93 9.47 12.93 -14.01
CA ARG A 93 9.99 13.58 -15.22
C ARG A 93 11.01 14.65 -14.85
N ASP A 94 11.76 15.13 -15.82
CA ASP A 94 12.64 16.27 -15.61
C ASP A 94 11.82 17.57 -15.44
N PRO A 95 12.30 18.52 -14.61
CA PRO A 95 11.63 19.79 -14.42
C PRO A 95 11.58 20.57 -15.74
N PRO A 96 10.44 21.22 -16.07
CA PRO A 96 10.37 22.07 -17.24
C PRO A 96 11.27 23.30 -17.08
N ALA A 97 11.63 23.91 -18.21
CA ALA A 97 12.50 25.08 -18.22
C ALA A 97 11.97 26.19 -17.27
N GLY A 98 12.83 26.66 -16.36
CA GLY A 98 12.51 27.70 -15.38
C GLY A 98 12.05 27.20 -14.00
N VAL A 99 11.85 25.90 -13.81
CA VAL A 99 11.53 25.32 -12.48
C VAL A 99 12.81 24.85 -11.80
N ALA A 100 13.28 25.60 -10.81
CA ALA A 100 14.37 25.20 -9.95
C ALA A 100 13.85 24.38 -8.76
N ILE A 101 14.34 23.16 -8.61
CA ILE A 101 13.99 22.27 -7.51
C ILE A 101 15.09 22.34 -6.45
N ARG A 102 14.69 22.37 -5.18
CA ARG A 102 15.65 22.35 -4.06
C ARG A 102 16.39 21.02 -4.02
N GLU A 103 17.62 21.05 -3.56
CA GLU A 103 18.43 19.85 -3.37
C GLU A 103 17.71 18.84 -2.46
N GLY A 104 17.68 17.57 -2.88
CA GLY A 104 16.95 16.49 -2.20
C GLY A 104 15.46 16.37 -2.55
N LEU A 105 14.91 17.24 -3.41
CA LEU A 105 13.57 17.09 -3.97
C LEU A 105 13.64 16.64 -5.44
N HIS A 106 12.58 15.96 -5.89
CA HIS A 106 12.41 15.44 -7.24
C HIS A 106 11.18 16.04 -7.89
N TYR A 107 11.21 16.23 -9.21
CA TYR A 107 10.07 16.76 -9.93
C TYR A 107 9.00 15.68 -10.16
N ASN A 108 7.76 16.02 -9.85
CA ASN A 108 6.62 15.22 -10.27
C ASN A 108 5.41 16.13 -10.55
N PRO A 109 4.90 16.19 -11.80
CA PRO A 109 3.81 17.09 -12.17
C PRO A 109 2.48 16.74 -11.50
N TYR A 110 2.29 15.50 -11.04
CA TYR A 110 1.07 15.07 -10.37
C TYR A 110 1.09 15.39 -8.87
N PHE A 111 2.27 15.61 -8.28
CA PHE A 111 2.38 15.99 -6.88
C PHE A 111 2.00 17.46 -6.68
N PRO A 112 1.15 17.81 -5.70
CA PRO A 112 0.82 19.20 -5.41
C PRO A 112 2.08 20.03 -5.10
N GLY A 113 2.36 21.05 -5.91
CA GLY A 113 3.57 21.87 -5.81
C GLY A 113 4.75 21.39 -6.65
N GLY A 114 4.64 20.26 -7.36
CA GLY A 114 5.60 19.81 -8.36
C GLY A 114 6.91 19.21 -7.81
N ALA A 115 7.21 19.38 -6.53
CA ALA A 115 8.44 18.88 -5.91
C ALA A 115 8.13 17.90 -4.77
N ILE A 116 8.64 16.68 -4.87
CA ILE A 116 8.43 15.59 -3.91
C ILE A 116 9.77 15.13 -3.32
N ALA A 117 9.81 14.81 -2.03
CA ALA A 117 11.01 14.31 -1.36
C ALA A 117 11.35 12.84 -1.68
N MET A 118 10.41 12.13 -2.31
CA MET A 118 10.56 10.72 -2.68
C MET A 118 11.24 10.61 -4.05
N PRO A 119 12.37 9.88 -4.18
CA PRO A 119 12.96 9.58 -5.48
C PRO A 119 12.09 8.62 -6.29
N LYS A 120 12.40 8.48 -7.58
CA LYS A 120 11.78 7.46 -8.43
C LYS A 120 12.21 6.06 -7.93
N MET A 121 11.28 5.35 -7.30
CA MET A 121 11.55 4.02 -6.73
C MET A 121 11.32 2.88 -7.73
N LEU A 122 10.37 3.05 -8.67
CA LEU A 122 10.08 2.04 -9.68
C LEU A 122 10.99 2.25 -10.89
N ASN A 123 11.93 1.32 -11.08
CA ASN A 123 12.77 1.24 -12.27
C ASN A 123 12.47 -0.06 -13.00
N ASP A 124 12.55 -0.06 -14.33
CA ASP A 124 12.35 -1.28 -15.12
C ASP A 124 13.32 -2.38 -14.67
N GLY A 125 12.77 -3.57 -14.40
CA GLY A 125 13.52 -4.74 -13.93
C GLY A 125 13.96 -4.69 -12.46
N ALA A 126 13.37 -3.81 -11.63
CA ALA A 126 13.73 -3.71 -10.22
C ALA A 126 13.32 -4.94 -9.38
N VAL A 127 12.35 -5.73 -9.84
CA VAL A 127 11.85 -6.93 -9.17
C VAL A 127 11.73 -8.05 -10.20
N GLU A 128 11.99 -9.28 -9.79
CA GLU A 128 11.69 -10.47 -10.59
C GLU A 128 10.37 -11.06 -10.10
N TYR A 129 9.37 -11.13 -10.98
CA TYR A 129 8.10 -11.77 -10.64
C TYR A 129 8.21 -13.29 -10.77
N GLU A 130 7.63 -14.01 -9.81
CA GLU A 130 7.62 -15.49 -9.79
C GLU A 130 6.80 -16.08 -10.95
N ASP A 131 5.85 -15.32 -11.50
CA ASP A 131 4.97 -15.72 -12.60
C ASP A 131 5.57 -15.46 -14.00
N GLY A 132 6.77 -14.88 -14.07
CA GLY A 132 7.48 -14.58 -15.31
C GLY A 132 6.96 -13.36 -16.08
N VAL A 133 6.06 -12.55 -15.50
CA VAL A 133 5.62 -11.29 -16.10
C VAL A 133 6.80 -10.30 -16.17
N PRO A 134 6.99 -9.57 -17.27
CA PRO A 134 8.07 -8.58 -17.35
C PRO A 134 7.81 -7.42 -16.38
N ALA A 135 8.78 -7.19 -15.48
CA ALA A 135 8.73 -6.14 -14.47
C ALA A 135 9.02 -4.74 -15.03
N THR A 136 8.11 -4.25 -15.86
CA THR A 136 8.13 -2.85 -16.31
C THR A 136 7.59 -1.92 -15.23
N GLU A 137 8.00 -0.65 -15.25
CA GLU A 137 7.55 0.40 -14.35
C GLU A 137 6.02 0.52 -14.31
N ALA A 138 5.37 0.44 -15.49
CA ALA A 138 3.93 0.51 -15.60
C ALA A 138 3.25 -0.72 -14.99
N GLN A 139 3.83 -1.90 -15.14
CA GLN A 139 3.31 -3.15 -14.57
C GLN A 139 3.41 -3.12 -13.04
N MET A 140 4.61 -2.84 -12.50
CA MET A 140 4.82 -2.70 -11.07
C MET A 140 3.93 -1.60 -10.46
N GLY A 141 3.79 -0.46 -11.14
CA GLY A 141 2.92 0.62 -10.70
C GLY A 141 1.45 0.18 -10.62
N LYS A 142 0.97 -0.60 -11.59
CA LYS A 142 -0.40 -1.14 -11.60
C LYS A 142 -0.61 -2.15 -10.47
N ASP A 143 0.34 -3.06 -10.25
CA ASP A 143 0.22 -4.10 -9.23
C ASP A 143 0.25 -3.51 -7.82
N VAL A 144 1.18 -2.59 -7.55
CA VAL A 144 1.25 -1.86 -6.27
C VAL A 144 -0.03 -1.08 -6.00
N VAL A 145 -0.57 -0.38 -7.00
CA VAL A 145 -1.82 0.39 -6.84
C VAL A 145 -3.02 -0.52 -6.59
N SER A 146 -3.04 -1.68 -7.24
CA SER A 146 -4.11 -2.68 -7.04
C SER A 146 -4.06 -3.23 -5.62
N PHE A 147 -2.86 -3.56 -5.13
CA PHE A 147 -2.64 -3.98 -3.74
C PHE A 147 -3.01 -2.88 -2.73
N LEU A 148 -2.59 -1.63 -2.95
CA LEU A 148 -2.93 -0.50 -2.07
C LEU A 148 -4.43 -0.17 -2.08
N SER A 149 -5.13 -0.47 -3.18
CA SER A 149 -6.58 -0.36 -3.19
C SER A 149 -7.26 -1.45 -2.40
N TRP A 150 -6.78 -2.69 -2.51
CA TRP A 150 -7.27 -3.79 -1.71
C TRP A 150 -7.03 -3.52 -0.22
N ALA A 151 -5.83 -3.05 0.15
CA ALA A 151 -5.50 -2.70 1.53
C ALA A 151 -6.44 -1.62 2.11
N ALA A 152 -6.90 -0.68 1.27
CA ALA A 152 -7.81 0.37 1.71
C ALA A 152 -9.30 -0.03 1.72
N GLU A 153 -9.69 -1.02 0.90
CA GLU A 153 -11.05 -1.54 0.78
C GLU A 153 -11.05 -3.08 0.56
N PRO A 154 -10.74 -3.86 1.60
CA PRO A 154 -10.75 -5.32 1.48
C PRO A 154 -12.16 -5.87 1.21
N GLU A 155 -13.21 -5.12 1.57
CA GLU A 155 -14.61 -5.49 1.38
C GLU A 155 -15.16 -5.21 -0.03
N MET A 156 -14.33 -4.73 -0.97
CA MET A 156 -14.80 -4.22 -2.26
C MET A 156 -15.63 -5.24 -3.05
N GLU A 157 -15.21 -6.50 -3.09
CA GLU A 157 -15.89 -7.55 -3.86
C GLU A 157 -17.25 -7.91 -3.26
N GLU A 158 -17.27 -8.21 -1.96
CA GLU A 158 -18.50 -8.51 -1.22
C GLU A 158 -19.49 -7.35 -1.30
N ARG A 159 -19.02 -6.11 -1.11
CA ARG A 159 -19.84 -4.90 -1.21
C ARG A 159 -20.47 -4.76 -2.60
N LYS A 160 -19.71 -4.97 -3.68
CA LYS A 160 -20.23 -4.90 -5.05
C LYS A 160 -21.29 -5.96 -5.31
N LEU A 161 -21.06 -7.19 -4.84
CA LEU A 161 -22.02 -8.28 -4.97
C LEU A 161 -23.32 -7.97 -4.22
N VAL A 162 -23.24 -7.58 -2.94
CA VAL A 162 -24.42 -7.23 -2.13
C VAL A 162 -25.18 -6.06 -2.73
N CYS A 163 -24.49 -5.01 -3.19
CA CYS A 163 -25.13 -3.88 -3.87
C CYS A 163 -25.84 -4.32 -5.15
N ALA A 164 -25.19 -5.08 -6.02
CA ALA A 164 -25.79 -5.56 -7.25
C ALA A 164 -27.02 -6.43 -6.97
N SER A 165 -26.92 -7.39 -6.05
CA SER A 165 -28.03 -8.26 -5.67
C SER A 165 -29.22 -7.47 -5.09
N LYS A 166 -28.96 -6.51 -4.19
CA LYS A 166 -30.02 -5.66 -3.62
C LYS A 166 -30.69 -4.80 -4.70
N SER A 167 -29.91 -4.17 -5.57
CA SER A 167 -30.44 -3.37 -6.67
C SER A 167 -31.29 -4.21 -7.63
N CYS A 168 -30.82 -5.40 -8.02
CA CYS A 168 -31.58 -6.31 -8.87
C CYS A 168 -32.88 -6.78 -8.21
N PHE A 169 -32.85 -7.13 -6.93
CA PHE A 169 -34.05 -7.53 -6.20
C PHE A 169 -35.09 -6.41 -6.15
N GLN A 170 -34.67 -5.18 -5.83
CA GLN A 170 -35.55 -4.02 -5.82
C GLN A 170 -36.17 -3.74 -7.20
N ILE A 171 -35.39 -3.90 -8.29
CA ILE A 171 -35.88 -3.73 -9.66
C ILE A 171 -36.92 -4.81 -9.98
N MET A 172 -36.69 -6.05 -9.59
CA MET A 172 -37.64 -7.16 -9.80
C MET A 172 -38.96 -6.94 -9.04
N GLU A 173 -38.93 -6.40 -7.83
CA GLU A 173 -40.16 -6.02 -7.11
C GLU A 173 -40.96 -4.95 -7.87
N ILE A 174 -40.29 -3.92 -8.41
CA ILE A 174 -40.96 -2.87 -9.19
C ILE A 174 -41.61 -3.44 -10.46
N ILE A 175 -40.94 -4.37 -11.15
CA ILE A 175 -41.46 -5.01 -12.36
C ILE A 175 -42.62 -5.94 -12.05
N GLY A 176 -42.55 -6.73 -10.96
CA GLY A 176 -43.58 -7.71 -10.59
C GLY A 176 -44.86 -7.12 -9.98
N THR A 177 -44.89 -5.82 -9.69
CA THR A 177 -46.07 -5.12 -9.14
C THR A 177 -46.88 -4.36 -10.20
N GLN A 178 -46.59 -4.55 -11.50
CA GLN A 178 -47.40 -4.06 -12.64
C GLN A 178 -48.16 -5.21 -13.31
#